data_AF-A0A953YUU7-F1
#
_entry.id   AF-A0A953YUU7-F1
#
_cell.length_a   1.000
_cell.length_b   1.000
_cell.length_c   1.000
_cell.angle_alpha   90.00
_cell.angle_beta   90.00
_cell.angle_gamma   90.00
#
_symmetry.space_group_name_H-M   'P 1'
#
loop_
_entity.id
_entity.type
_entity.pdbx_description
1 polymer ?
#
loop_
_entity_poly.entity_id
_entity_poly.type
_entity_poly.pdbx_seq_one_letter_code
_entity_poly.pdbx_strand_id
1 'polypeptide(L)'
;MIYGYSKREISDAGLLELSEVTISLKPQELRLLAQFLSEAADAIEEGKASNPGWHRHASDRVPGWRDFAPGSDVIVSLDEKTAGSLSWEDVPRVGGDE
;
A
#
# COMPACT_ATOMS: atom_id res chain seq x y z
N MET A 1 -3.04 -14.87 3.66
CA MET A 1 -4.30 -14.65 2.90
C MET A 1 -4.78 -13.22 3.13
N ILE A 2 -5.25 -12.55 2.06
CA ILE A 2 -5.80 -11.19 2.08
C ILE A 2 -7.28 -11.31 1.78
N TYR A 3 -8.11 -10.69 2.61
CA TYR A 3 -9.55 -10.67 2.47
C TYR A 3 -10.03 -9.22 2.49
N GLY A 4 -11.23 -8.98 1.99
CA GLY A 4 -11.87 -7.69 2.14
C GLY A 4 -13.34 -7.74 1.79
N TYR A 5 -14.08 -6.75 2.29
CA TYR A 5 -15.47 -6.55 1.92
C TYR A 5 -15.53 -5.54 0.78
N SER A 6 -16.16 -5.93 -0.33
CA SER A 6 -16.36 -5.05 -1.47
C SER A 6 -17.31 -3.91 -1.09
N LYS A 7 -16.91 -2.68 -1.44
CA LYS A 7 -17.77 -1.49 -1.36
C LYS A 7 -18.41 -1.21 -2.71
N ARG A 8 -17.60 -1.16 -3.78
CA ARG A 8 -18.05 -1.00 -5.17
C ARG A 8 -16.97 -1.43 -6.16
N GLU A 9 -17.37 -1.72 -7.39
CA GLU A 9 -16.47 -1.87 -8.53
C GLU A 9 -16.13 -0.49 -9.12
N ILE A 10 -14.86 -0.28 -9.48
CA ILE A 10 -14.34 1.00 -9.96
C ILE A 10 -13.71 0.90 -11.36
N SER A 11 -13.66 -0.29 -11.97
CA SER A 11 -13.22 -0.47 -13.36
C SER A 11 -13.93 -1.65 -14.04
N ASP A 12 -14.03 -1.61 -15.37
CA ASP A 12 -14.60 -2.70 -16.20
C ASP A 12 -13.79 -4.01 -16.13
N ALA A 13 -12.59 -3.96 -15.56
CA ALA A 13 -11.72 -5.11 -15.35
C ALA A 13 -11.97 -5.81 -14.00
N GLY A 14 -12.99 -5.40 -13.23
CA GLY A 14 -13.32 -5.99 -11.94
C GLY A 14 -12.53 -5.43 -10.75
N LEU A 15 -11.92 -4.24 -10.87
CA LEU A 15 -11.21 -3.64 -9.74
C LEU A 15 -12.23 -3.21 -8.68
N LEU A 16 -12.04 -3.65 -7.43
CA LEU A 16 -12.94 -3.36 -6.32
C LEU A 16 -12.32 -2.31 -5.38
N GLU A 17 -13.09 -1.27 -5.07
CA GLU A 17 -12.87 -0.49 -3.85
C GLU A 17 -13.39 -1.30 -2.66
N LEU A 18 -12.54 -1.51 -1.66
CA LEU A 18 -12.87 -2.28 -0.46
C LEU A 18 -13.21 -1.35 0.70
N SER A 19 -14.22 -1.69 1.50
CA SER A 19 -14.54 -0.95 2.73
C SER A 19 -13.62 -1.34 3.89
N GLU A 20 -13.05 -2.54 3.82
CA GLU A 20 -12.15 -3.11 4.82
C GLU A 20 -11.23 -4.14 4.15
N VAL A 21 -10.01 -4.28 4.69
CA VAL A 21 -9.07 -5.34 4.34
C VAL A 21 -8.64 -6.09 5.61
N THR A 22 -8.73 -7.42 5.60
CA THR A 22 -8.20 -8.29 6.66
C THR A 22 -6.98 -9.05 6.14
N ILE A 23 -5.88 -9.01 6.89
CA ILE A 23 -4.65 -9.73 6.57
C ILE A 23 -4.45 -10.86 7.57
N SER A 24 -4.34 -12.09 7.07
CA SER A 24 -4.02 -13.28 7.88
C SER A 24 -2.70 -13.87 7.40
N LEU A 25 -1.62 -13.54 8.12
CA LEU A 25 -0.24 -13.92 7.83
C LEU A 25 0.49 -14.24 9.15
N LYS A 26 1.62 -14.96 9.07
CA LYS A 26 2.48 -15.20 10.24
C LYS A 26 3.15 -13.91 10.72
N PRO A 27 3.61 -13.83 11.98
CA PRO A 27 4.25 -12.62 12.51
C PRO A 27 5.44 -12.11 11.66
N GLN A 28 6.26 -13.01 11.12
CA GLN A 28 7.40 -12.64 10.27
C GLN A 28 6.94 -12.04 8.94
N GLU A 29 5.92 -12.64 8.31
CA GLU A 29 5.33 -12.18 7.05
C GLU A 29 4.64 -10.82 7.23
N LEU A 30 3.97 -10.60 8.38
CA LEU A 30 3.40 -9.31 8.75
C LEU A 30 4.47 -8.21 8.87
N ARG A 31 5.64 -8.52 9.46
CA ARG A 31 6.75 -7.56 9.54
C ARG A 31 7.30 -7.20 8.17
N LEU A 32 7.43 -8.18 7.27
CA LEU A 32 7.88 -7.92 5.89
C LEU A 32 6.88 -7.04 5.13
N LEU A 33 5.57 -7.30 5.28
CA LEU A 33 4.54 -6.45 4.69
C LEU A 33 4.57 -5.04 5.28
N ALA A 34 4.72 -4.89 6.60
CA ALA A 34 4.83 -3.59 7.26
C ALA A 34 6.06 -2.80 6.76
N GLN A 35 7.20 -3.48 6.60
CA GLN A 35 8.40 -2.87 6.03
C GLN A 35 8.14 -2.38 4.60
N PHE A 36 7.53 -3.20 3.74
CA PHE A 36 7.19 -2.82 2.37
C PHE A 36 6.29 -1.57 2.32
N LEU A 37 5.27 -1.50 3.19
CA LEU A 37 4.38 -0.33 3.28
C LEU A 37 5.13 0.92 3.77
N SER A 38 6.03 0.76 4.75
CA SER A 38 6.86 1.86 5.26
C SER A 38 7.78 2.40 4.18
N GLU A 39 8.50 1.53 3.47
CA GLU A 39 9.41 1.94 2.37
C GLU A 39 8.66 2.59 1.20
N ALA A 40 7.40 2.22 0.99
CA ALA A 40 6.54 2.87 0.02
C ALA A 40 6.15 4.28 0.49
N ALA A 41 5.74 4.45 1.76
CA ALA A 41 5.46 5.74 2.35
C ALA A 41 6.68 6.68 2.30
N ASP A 42 7.86 6.19 2.72
CA ASP A 42 9.10 6.97 2.67
C ASP A 42 9.40 7.46 1.24
N ALA A 43 9.22 6.60 0.24
CA ALA A 43 9.45 6.98 -1.15
C ALA A 43 8.47 8.05 -1.66
N ILE A 44 7.26 8.09 -1.11
CA ILE A 44 6.27 9.13 -1.40
C ILE A 44 6.71 10.44 -0.74
N GLU A 45 7.08 10.41 0.54
CA GLU A 45 7.53 11.58 1.30
C GLU A 45 8.81 12.21 0.72
N GLU A 46 9.75 11.37 0.28
CA GLU A 46 11.00 11.81 -0.34
C GLU A 46 10.83 12.30 -1.80
N GLY A 47 9.61 12.27 -2.34
CA GLY A 47 9.32 12.66 -3.73
C GLY A 47 9.89 11.70 -4.79
N LYS A 48 10.34 10.51 -4.36
CA LYS A 48 10.80 9.44 -5.27
C LYS A 48 9.64 8.77 -6.00
N ALA A 49 8.42 8.93 -5.50
CA ALA A 49 7.18 8.53 -6.14
C ALA A 49 6.49 9.75 -6.81
N SER A 50 7.09 10.26 -7.88
CA SER A 50 6.70 11.56 -8.47
C SER A 50 5.99 11.47 -9.83
N ASN A 51 5.85 10.27 -10.40
CA ASN A 51 5.18 10.09 -11.69
C ASN A 51 3.74 9.57 -11.52
N PRO A 52 2.78 10.09 -12.32
CA PRO A 52 1.47 9.47 -12.48
C PRO A 52 1.64 8.01 -12.89
N GLY A 53 1.06 7.10 -12.12
CA GLY A 53 1.23 5.66 -12.32
C GLY A 53 2.42 5.05 -11.58
N TRP A 54 3.05 5.75 -10.64
CA TRP A 54 3.93 5.11 -9.67
C TRP A 54 3.17 4.03 -8.91
N HIS A 55 3.69 2.82 -8.93
CA HIS A 55 3.19 1.72 -8.14
C HIS A 55 4.33 0.79 -7.71
N ARG A 56 4.14 0.10 -6.60
CA ARG A 56 5.04 -0.95 -6.11
C ARG A 56 4.23 -2.19 -5.77
N HIS A 57 4.74 -3.33 -6.22
CA HIS A 57 4.19 -4.64 -5.91
C HIS A 57 4.95 -5.25 -4.75
N ALA A 58 4.23 -5.81 -3.77
CA ALA A 58 4.84 -6.57 -2.70
C ALA A 58 5.57 -7.80 -3.26
N SER A 59 5.05 -8.41 -4.33
CA SER A 59 5.70 -9.58 -4.94
C SER A 59 7.10 -9.32 -5.50
N ASP A 60 7.45 -8.07 -5.78
CA ASP A 60 8.76 -7.68 -6.33
C ASP A 60 9.75 -7.28 -5.23
N ARG A 61 9.23 -6.93 -4.04
CA ARG A 61 9.99 -6.27 -2.97
C ARG A 61 10.12 -7.12 -1.72
N VAL A 62 9.15 -8.00 -1.45
CA VAL A 62 9.13 -8.84 -0.26
C VAL A 62 9.65 -10.24 -0.62
N PRO A 63 10.82 -10.65 -0.09
CA PRO A 63 11.35 -12.00 -0.32
C PRO A 63 10.36 -13.08 0.11
N GLY A 64 10.13 -14.06 -0.76
CA GLY A 64 9.22 -15.19 -0.47
C GLY A 64 7.73 -14.83 -0.50
N TRP A 65 7.33 -13.62 -0.95
CA TRP A 65 5.93 -13.20 -1.00
C TRP A 65 5.01 -14.24 -1.66
N ARG A 66 5.42 -14.75 -2.83
CA ARG A 66 4.65 -15.72 -3.61
C ARG A 66 4.48 -17.06 -2.90
N ASP A 67 5.32 -17.38 -1.92
CA ASP A 67 5.24 -18.62 -1.16
C ASP A 67 4.12 -18.56 -0.11
N PHE A 68 3.87 -17.41 0.51
CA PHE A 68 2.87 -17.25 1.57
C PHE A 68 1.59 -16.51 1.14
N ALA A 69 1.61 -15.81 0.00
CA ALA A 69 0.44 -15.18 -0.64
C ALA A 69 0.29 -15.65 -2.10
N PRO A 70 0.12 -16.95 -2.36
CA PRO A 70 0.01 -17.47 -3.72
C PRO A 70 -1.21 -16.90 -4.43
N GLY A 71 -1.00 -16.33 -5.61
CA GLY A 71 -2.08 -15.74 -6.43
C GLY A 71 -2.64 -14.42 -5.90
N SER A 72 -2.02 -13.80 -4.90
CA SER A 72 -2.41 -12.48 -4.37
C SER A 72 -1.21 -11.55 -4.30
N ASP A 73 -1.48 -10.25 -4.40
CA ASP A 73 -0.44 -9.21 -4.33
C ASP A 73 -0.98 -7.98 -3.61
N VAL A 74 -0.08 -7.25 -2.95
CA VAL A 74 -0.40 -5.93 -2.38
C VAL A 74 0.31 -4.91 -3.23
N ILE A 75 -0.45 -3.97 -3.77
CA ILE A 75 0.05 -2.93 -4.66
C ILE A 75 -0.17 -1.59 -3.96
N VAL A 76 0.90 -0.83 -3.75
CA VAL A 76 0.81 0.58 -3.35
C VAL A 76 0.92 1.42 -4.61
N SER A 77 0.02 2.38 -4.79
CA SER A 77 0.03 3.28 -5.95
C SER A 77 -0.37 4.70 -5.54
N LEU A 78 0.13 5.68 -6.30
CA LEU A 78 -0.32 7.07 -6.22
C LEU A 78 -1.31 7.32 -7.37
N ASP A 79 -2.57 7.60 -7.02
CA ASP A 79 -3.54 8.21 -7.93
C ASP A 79 -3.11 9.66 -8.23
N GLU A 80 -3.38 10.15 -9.44
CA GLU A 80 -3.24 11.55 -9.83
C GLU A 80 -3.83 12.53 -8.81
N LYS A 81 -4.93 12.16 -8.15
CA LYS A 81 -5.56 12.96 -7.08
C LYS A 81 -4.72 13.02 -5.81
N THR A 82 -4.02 11.94 -5.47
CA THR A 82 -3.16 11.86 -4.27
C THR A 82 -1.78 12.46 -4.54
N ALA A 83 -1.29 12.34 -5.78
CA ALA A 83 -0.05 12.97 -6.22
C ALA A 83 -0.14 14.50 -6.29
N GLY A 84 -1.34 15.06 -6.55
CA GLY A 84 -1.59 16.50 -6.60
C GLY A 84 -1.94 17.15 -5.25
N SER A 85 -2.24 16.39 -4.20
CA SER A 85 -2.77 16.93 -2.93
C SER A 85 -1.80 16.89 -1.75
N LEU A 86 -0.55 16.44 -1.92
CA LEU A 86 0.42 16.42 -0.83
C LEU A 86 1.11 17.80 -0.73
N SER A 87 0.43 18.75 -0.08
CA SER A 87 1.11 19.85 0.60
C SER A 87 1.75 19.29 1.87
N TRP A 88 3.02 19.63 2.13
CA TRP A 88 3.75 19.24 3.34
C TRP A 88 3.08 19.73 4.65
N GLU A 89 2.07 20.59 4.54
CA GLU A 89 1.29 21.15 5.65
C GLU A 89 0.19 20.21 6.17
N ASP A 90 -0.21 19.18 5.40
CA ASP A 90 -1.37 18.32 5.72
C ASP A 90 -1.02 17.01 6.45
N VAL A 91 0.26 16.71 6.67
CA VAL A 91 0.69 15.53 7.43
C VAL A 91 0.65 15.85 8.93
N PRO A 92 -0.18 15.17 9.75
CA PRO A 92 -0.17 15.37 11.20
C PRO A 92 1.21 15.00 11.74
N ARG A 93 1.95 15.99 12.25
CA ARG A 93 3.17 15.72 13.00
C ARG A 93 2.77 14.94 14.24
N VAL A 94 3.14 13.67 14.30
CA VAL A 94 3.02 12.87 15.52
C VAL A 94 3.86 13.60 16.57
N GLY A 95 3.16 14.21 17.54
CA GLY A 95 3.78 14.98 18.62
C GLY A 95 4.77 14.09 19.37
N GLY A 96 6.00 14.57 19.50
CA GLY A 96 6.96 14.00 20.41
C GLY A 96 6.44 14.10 21.84
N ASP A 97 6.56 13.00 22.56
CA ASP A 97 6.25 12.88 23.98
C ASP A 97 6.91 14.00 24.78
N GLU A 98 6.10 14.73 25.56
CA GLU A 98 6.52 15.44 26.77
C GLU A 98 6.22 14.57 28.01
#